data_AF-A0A518WAN6-F1
#
_entry.id   AF-A0A518WAN6-F1
#
_cell.length_a   1.000
_cell.length_b   1.000
_cell.length_c   1.000
_cell.angle_alpha   90.00
_cell.angle_beta   90.00
_cell.angle_gamma   90.00
#
_symmetry.space_group_name_H-M   'P 1'
#
loop_
_entity.id
_entity.type
_entity.pdbx_description
1 polymer ?
#
loop_
_entity_poly.entity_id
_entity_poly.type
_entity_poly.pdbx_seq_one_letter_code
_entity_poly.pdbx_strand_id
1 'polypeptide(L)'
;MQLHEFVDAVTGQEPPMTRTADDIVAAGRRAQRRRRAGFASAGAAGLVVVAVAGAFALPTLGAGRDTTAAPPPAGAAAAAPAEARWSDAPPFTFTFRGYDAGPLHVQDPIVASVGYQIASVYSDGHISNDKPVTADEAEAGGDAVERKRRTAGGKPTLWAYLTVYRPGVFDPAGIKDGRKVTVAGHRAVQATLPVGLDPSKPLDEGNKLLAWEYAPDAWAAVTSFSSSVASPSFQDLGGLVGGLKPSRPKPAPVPFTVGYVPAGYRPLQSGTHAMPGLSGIATARAGDYGGATFTRPAAPTSGLTAPYDAAENGIKDGFHIFVTPASSSNQSPEPGVTKCYPGSDRRASGDDAAGGGFCNIWNADGSVVLQVSGMGLGNRLPLAELEKIAKGIRVADVRDESTWTPAAQALRP
;
A
#
# COMPACT_ATOMS: atom_id res chain seq x y z
N MET A 1 -22.45 38.93 51.19
CA MET A 1 -21.57 37.91 50.60
C MET A 1 -20.20 38.51 50.44
N GLN A 2 -19.25 38.04 51.24
CA GLN A 2 -17.87 38.49 51.20
C GLN A 2 -17.05 37.58 50.25
N LEU A 3 -16.01 38.13 49.63
CA LEU A 3 -15.19 37.48 48.59
C LEU A 3 -14.63 36.10 49.02
N HIS A 4 -14.52 35.85 50.32
CA HIS A 4 -14.03 34.58 50.87
C HIS A 4 -15.05 33.43 50.76
N GLU A 5 -16.36 33.72 50.78
CA GLU A 5 -17.40 32.70 50.57
C GLU A 5 -17.46 32.22 49.10
N PHE A 6 -16.99 33.03 48.15
CA PHE A 6 -16.95 32.65 46.73
C PHE A 6 -15.71 31.80 46.39
N VAL A 7 -14.62 31.92 47.16
CA VAL A 7 -13.40 31.12 46.94
C VAL A 7 -13.55 29.71 47.53
N ASP A 8 -14.21 29.56 48.68
CA ASP A 8 -14.49 28.23 49.27
C ASP A 8 -15.51 27.43 48.46
N ALA A 9 -16.44 28.09 47.76
CA ALA A 9 -17.40 27.44 46.87
C ALA A 9 -16.76 26.88 45.58
N VAL A 10 -15.56 27.34 45.20
CA VAL A 10 -14.88 26.94 43.96
C VAL A 10 -13.73 25.96 44.22
N THR A 11 -13.27 25.83 45.47
CA THR A 11 -12.18 24.90 45.85
C THR A 11 -12.65 23.64 46.59
N GLY A 12 -13.94 23.55 46.90
CA GLY A 12 -14.54 22.41 47.62
C GLY A 12 -15.00 21.27 46.71
N GLN A 13 -14.26 20.15 46.75
CA GLN A 13 -14.56 18.83 46.18
C GLN A 13 -14.30 18.64 44.67
N GLU A 14 -13.12 18.10 44.38
CA GLU A 14 -12.83 17.41 43.12
C GLU A 14 -13.86 16.28 42.91
N PRO A 15 -14.56 16.22 41.76
CA PRO A 15 -15.55 15.18 41.51
C PRO A 15 -14.89 13.80 41.61
N PRO A 16 -15.52 12.80 42.26
CA PRO A 16 -14.96 11.46 42.29
C PRO A 16 -14.70 11.02 40.85
N MET A 17 -13.46 10.67 40.53
CA MET A 17 -13.10 10.12 39.22
C MET A 17 -13.86 8.81 39.04
N THR A 18 -15.03 8.89 38.40
CA THR A 18 -15.97 7.78 38.18
C THR A 18 -15.43 6.69 37.23
N ARG A 19 -14.15 6.72 36.90
CA ARG A 19 -13.51 5.75 36.02
C ARG A 19 -12.15 5.38 36.58
N THR A 20 -12.01 4.11 36.95
CA THR A 20 -10.73 3.53 37.33
C THR A 20 -9.81 3.45 36.11
N ALA A 21 -8.50 3.35 36.32
CA ALA A 21 -7.55 3.14 35.22
C ALA A 21 -7.92 1.90 34.39
N ASP A 22 -8.48 0.87 35.03
CA ASP A 22 -8.95 -0.35 34.37
C ASP A 22 -10.15 -0.10 33.43
N ASP A 23 -11.05 0.82 33.76
CA ASP A 23 -12.17 1.21 32.89
C ASP A 23 -11.67 1.88 31.61
N ILE A 24 -10.61 2.68 31.71
CA ILE A 24 -9.97 3.35 30.57
C ILE A 24 -9.25 2.32 29.69
N VAL A 25 -8.55 1.36 30.28
CA VAL A 25 -7.88 0.26 29.54
C VAL A 25 -8.92 -0.66 28.87
N ALA A 26 -10.01 -0.99 29.55
CA ALA A 26 -11.09 -1.81 29.01
C ALA A 26 -11.87 -1.07 27.89
N ALA A 27 -12.06 0.24 28.01
CA ALA A 27 -12.63 1.07 26.94
C ALA A 27 -11.68 1.19 25.74
N GLY A 28 -10.38 1.32 25.97
CA GLY A 28 -9.35 1.33 24.93
C GLY A 28 -9.28 0.02 24.15
N ARG A 29 -9.27 -1.13 24.86
CA ARG A 29 -9.32 -2.46 24.22
C ARG A 29 -10.63 -2.68 23.47
N ARG A 30 -11.77 -2.14 23.93
CA ARG A 30 -13.06 -2.18 23.20
C ARG A 30 -13.04 -1.29 21.96
N ALA A 31 -12.46 -0.10 22.02
CA ALA A 31 -12.34 0.82 20.88
C ALA A 31 -11.38 0.27 19.81
N GLN A 32 -10.27 -0.36 20.20
CA GLN A 32 -9.34 -1.01 19.28
C GLN A 32 -9.97 -2.23 18.59
N ARG A 33 -10.81 -3.00 19.30
CA ARG A 33 -11.63 -4.07 18.69
C ARG A 33 -12.67 -3.52 17.72
N ARG A 34 -13.32 -2.38 18.05
CA ARG A 34 -14.28 -1.71 17.15
C ARG A 34 -13.62 -1.11 15.91
N ARG A 35 -12.39 -0.58 16.01
CA ARG A 35 -11.63 -0.11 14.84
C ARG A 35 -11.22 -1.25 13.90
N ARG A 36 -10.97 -2.44 14.43
CA ARG A 36 -10.68 -3.64 13.62
C ARG A 36 -11.93 -4.31 13.04
N ALA A 37 -13.12 -4.02 13.59
CA ALA A 37 -14.41 -4.54 13.12
C ALA A 37 -15.27 -3.49 12.39
N GLY A 38 -14.77 -2.27 12.21
CA GLY A 38 -15.55 -1.09 11.80
C GLY A 38 -15.38 -0.65 10.35
N PHE A 39 -14.80 -1.48 9.47
CA PHE A 39 -14.66 -1.22 8.02
C PHE A 39 -15.90 -1.71 7.24
N ALA A 40 -17.10 -1.39 7.72
CA ALA A 40 -18.33 -1.77 7.04
C ALA A 40 -19.47 -0.82 7.42
N SER A 41 -19.47 0.41 6.93
CA SER A 41 -20.69 1.20 6.71
C SER A 41 -20.36 2.60 6.18
N ALA A 42 -20.61 2.81 4.90
CA ALA A 42 -21.57 3.80 4.40
C ALA A 42 -21.28 4.15 2.94
N GLY A 43 -22.34 4.26 2.13
CA GLY A 43 -22.32 5.16 0.97
C GLY A 43 -22.77 4.54 -0.34
N ALA A 44 -24.08 4.53 -0.55
CA ALA A 44 -24.68 4.46 -1.87
C ALA A 44 -24.98 5.88 -2.40
N ALA A 45 -25.12 5.98 -3.72
CA ALA A 45 -25.54 7.12 -4.56
C ALA A 45 -24.43 8.16 -4.82
N GLY A 46 -24.17 8.61 -6.05
CA GLY A 46 -24.83 8.47 -7.34
C GLY A 46 -24.39 9.65 -8.24
N LEU A 47 -24.90 9.68 -9.48
CA LEU A 47 -24.85 10.76 -10.50
C LEU A 47 -23.85 10.55 -11.64
N VAL A 48 -24.33 10.32 -12.87
CA VAL A 48 -24.94 11.22 -13.89
C VAL A 48 -23.87 11.93 -14.74
N VAL A 49 -23.97 11.62 -16.04
CA VAL A 49 -23.06 11.97 -17.13
C VAL A 49 -23.47 13.30 -17.75
N VAL A 50 -22.52 14.21 -17.95
CA VAL A 50 -22.64 15.30 -18.94
C VAL A 50 -21.35 15.41 -19.73
N ALA A 51 -21.49 15.34 -21.06
CA ALA A 51 -20.44 15.43 -22.05
C ALA A 51 -20.23 16.88 -22.51
N VAL A 52 -18.97 17.29 -22.70
CA VAL A 52 -18.62 18.42 -23.58
C VAL A 52 -17.27 18.12 -24.25
N ALA A 53 -17.27 18.08 -25.58
CA ALA A 53 -16.07 18.09 -26.42
C ALA A 53 -16.04 19.40 -27.22
N GLY A 54 -14.92 20.10 -27.17
CA GLY A 54 -14.61 21.24 -28.04
C GLY A 54 -13.14 21.18 -28.42
N ALA A 55 -12.87 20.90 -29.70
CA ALA A 55 -11.54 20.81 -30.27
C ALA A 55 -11.15 22.14 -30.93
N PHE A 56 -9.92 22.59 -30.70
CA PHE A 56 -9.22 23.54 -31.56
C PHE A 56 -7.86 22.97 -31.93
N ALA A 57 -7.60 22.90 -33.23
CA ALA A 57 -6.31 22.64 -33.81
C ALA A 57 -6.01 23.76 -34.81
N LEU A 58 -4.81 24.35 -34.75
CA LEU A 58 -4.15 24.92 -35.93
C LEU A 58 -2.63 24.71 -35.86
N PRO A 59 -1.96 24.61 -37.02
CA PRO A 59 -0.56 24.21 -37.17
C PRO A 59 0.37 25.43 -37.44
N THR A 60 1.69 25.22 -37.52
CA THR A 60 2.54 25.87 -38.54
C THR A 60 3.95 25.29 -38.61
N LEU A 61 4.42 25.24 -39.87
CA LEU A 61 5.70 24.79 -40.40
C LEU A 61 6.81 25.85 -40.26
N GLY A 62 8.08 25.43 -40.39
CA GLY A 62 9.19 26.34 -40.69
C GLY A 62 10.51 25.60 -40.91
N ALA A 63 10.90 25.44 -42.18
CA ALA A 63 12.18 24.94 -42.62
C ALA A 63 13.23 26.07 -42.70
N GLY A 64 14.50 25.74 -42.45
CA GLY A 64 15.65 26.59 -42.77
C GLY A 64 16.91 25.75 -42.88
N ARG A 65 17.35 25.51 -44.13
CA ARG A 65 18.70 25.05 -44.46
C ARG A 65 19.58 26.29 -44.58
N ASP A 66 20.78 26.25 -43.99
CA ASP A 66 21.96 26.87 -44.60
C ASP A 66 23.28 26.29 -44.07
N THR A 67 24.09 25.91 -45.07
CA THR A 67 25.55 25.93 -45.24
C THR A 67 26.53 25.33 -44.21
N THR A 68 27.26 24.35 -44.74
CA THR A 68 28.45 23.63 -44.27
C THR A 68 29.68 24.50 -44.03
N ALA A 69 30.28 24.36 -42.85
CA ALA A 69 31.70 24.64 -42.58
C ALA A 69 32.34 23.38 -41.99
N ALA A 70 33.46 22.93 -42.57
CA ALA A 70 34.18 21.73 -42.14
C ALA A 70 34.91 21.98 -40.81
N PRO A 71 34.59 21.23 -39.72
CA PRO A 71 35.32 21.34 -38.46
C PRO A 71 36.61 20.50 -38.47
N PRO A 72 37.59 20.83 -37.60
CA PRO A 72 38.81 20.03 -37.39
C PRO A 72 38.50 18.59 -36.97
N PRO A 73 39.43 17.63 -37.12
CA PRO A 73 39.22 16.24 -36.71
C PRO A 73 38.88 16.19 -35.22
N ALA A 74 37.61 15.93 -34.95
CA ALA A 74 37.06 15.79 -33.62
C ALA A 74 37.76 14.62 -32.93
N GLY A 75 38.46 14.91 -31.82
CA GLY A 75 38.80 13.88 -30.85
C GLY A 75 37.54 13.10 -30.53
N ALA A 76 37.64 11.77 -30.50
CA ALA A 76 36.51 10.86 -30.29
C ALA A 76 35.63 11.39 -29.16
N ALA A 77 34.49 11.98 -29.53
CA ALA A 77 33.52 12.49 -28.59
C ALA A 77 33.15 11.31 -27.70
N ALA A 78 33.42 11.44 -26.40
CA ALA A 78 32.97 10.46 -25.42
C ALA A 78 31.48 10.24 -25.68
N ALA A 79 31.13 9.02 -26.10
CA ALA A 79 29.76 8.68 -26.42
C ALA A 79 28.89 9.12 -25.26
N ALA A 80 27.90 9.98 -25.54
CA ALA A 80 26.95 10.40 -24.53
C ALA A 80 26.40 9.12 -23.87
N PRO A 81 26.36 9.05 -22.53
CA PRO A 81 25.89 7.85 -21.84
C PRO A 81 24.51 7.52 -22.39
N ALA A 82 24.37 6.30 -22.93
CA ALA A 82 23.11 5.83 -23.48
C ALA A 82 22.02 5.98 -22.41
N GLU A 83 20.92 6.63 -22.76
CA GLU A 83 19.79 6.81 -21.84
C GLU A 83 19.35 5.46 -21.28
N ALA A 84 19.26 5.37 -19.96
CA ALA A 84 18.85 4.15 -19.29
C ALA A 84 17.41 3.80 -19.69
N ARG A 85 17.21 2.65 -20.34
CA ARG A 85 15.90 2.21 -20.83
C ARG A 85 15.19 1.34 -19.80
N TRP A 86 13.92 1.62 -19.58
CA TRP A 86 13.03 0.76 -18.79
C TRP A 86 12.65 -0.47 -19.62
N SER A 87 12.81 -1.66 -19.04
CA SER A 87 12.43 -2.91 -19.68
C SER A 87 10.91 -3.11 -19.67
N ASP A 88 10.35 -3.66 -20.74
CA ASP A 88 9.02 -4.26 -20.73
C ASP A 88 9.06 -5.64 -20.02
N ALA A 89 9.25 -5.60 -18.70
CA ALA A 89 9.34 -6.80 -17.88
C ALA A 89 7.96 -7.44 -17.72
N PRO A 90 7.82 -8.78 -17.62
CA PRO A 90 6.52 -9.40 -17.37
C PRO A 90 5.91 -8.96 -16.02
N PRO A 91 4.58 -9.11 -15.80
CA PRO A 91 3.94 -8.92 -14.50
C PRO A 91 4.68 -9.59 -13.34
N PHE A 92 4.50 -9.07 -12.12
CA PHE A 92 5.14 -9.62 -10.91
C PHE A 92 6.68 -9.61 -10.96
N THR A 93 7.24 -8.52 -11.50
CA THR A 93 8.67 -8.32 -11.63
C THR A 93 9.03 -6.94 -11.11
N PHE A 94 10.11 -6.85 -10.35
CA PHE A 94 10.68 -5.61 -9.87
C PHE A 94 11.67 -5.02 -10.89
N THR A 95 11.50 -3.76 -11.25
CA THR A 95 12.31 -3.07 -12.30
C THR A 95 13.03 -1.82 -11.81
N PHE A 96 13.05 -1.58 -10.51
CA PHE A 96 13.91 -0.58 -9.86
C PHE A 96 14.45 -1.15 -8.55
N ARG A 97 15.32 -0.41 -7.88
CA ARG A 97 15.86 -0.73 -6.55
C ARG A 97 15.66 0.48 -5.63
N GLY A 98 15.80 0.25 -4.33
CA GLY A 98 15.85 1.31 -3.34
C GLY A 98 16.95 2.32 -3.63
N TYR A 99 16.73 3.57 -3.21
CA TYR A 99 17.63 4.69 -3.41
C TYR A 99 17.35 5.80 -2.41
N ASP A 100 18.35 6.65 -2.20
CA ASP A 100 18.23 7.84 -1.36
C ASP A 100 17.93 9.09 -2.22
N ALA A 101 17.09 9.97 -1.67
CA ALA A 101 16.68 11.21 -2.31
C ALA A 101 16.53 12.33 -1.27
N GLY A 102 17.66 12.92 -0.88
CA GLY A 102 17.70 13.92 0.18
C GLY A 102 17.27 13.31 1.53
N PRO A 103 16.22 13.85 2.20
CA PRO A 103 15.76 13.33 3.49
C PRO A 103 14.86 12.09 3.38
N LEU A 104 14.58 11.62 2.16
CA LEU A 104 13.71 10.49 1.88
C LEU A 104 14.53 9.29 1.41
N HIS A 105 14.16 8.11 1.89
CA HIS A 105 14.77 6.83 1.58
C HIS A 105 13.72 5.92 0.97
N VAL A 106 13.96 5.45 -0.24
CA VAL A 106 13.12 4.46 -0.94
C VAL A 106 13.73 3.09 -0.71
N GLN A 107 12.93 2.16 -0.19
CA GLN A 107 13.35 0.77 -0.04
C GLN A 107 13.28 0.01 -1.37
N ASP A 108 13.82 -1.21 -1.42
CA ASP A 108 13.53 -2.10 -2.53
C ASP A 108 12.01 -2.36 -2.63
N PRO A 109 11.45 -2.46 -3.84
CA PRO A 109 10.04 -2.79 -3.98
C PRO A 109 9.76 -4.20 -3.48
N ILE A 110 8.67 -4.33 -2.72
CA ILE A 110 8.24 -5.58 -2.10
C ILE A 110 6.85 -6.01 -2.56
N VAL A 111 6.10 -5.15 -3.24
CA VAL A 111 4.82 -5.47 -3.84
C VAL A 111 4.89 -5.29 -5.35
N ALA A 112 4.36 -6.26 -6.09
CA ALA A 112 4.24 -6.21 -7.53
C ALA A 112 2.84 -6.63 -7.97
N SER A 113 2.33 -6.01 -9.03
CA SER A 113 1.04 -6.33 -9.62
C SER A 113 1.15 -6.52 -11.12
N VAL A 114 0.01 -6.76 -11.76
CA VAL A 114 -0.11 -6.73 -13.22
C VAL A 114 0.14 -5.33 -13.80
N GLY A 115 -0.05 -4.25 -13.02
CA GLY A 115 0.03 -2.87 -13.48
C GLY A 115 1.17 -2.03 -12.87
N TYR A 116 1.69 -2.40 -11.71
CA TYR A 116 2.61 -1.58 -10.95
C TYR A 116 3.49 -2.38 -9.99
N GLN A 117 4.40 -1.68 -9.32
CA GLN A 117 5.20 -2.17 -8.19
C GLN A 117 5.26 -1.08 -7.12
N ILE A 118 5.37 -1.47 -5.84
CA ILE A 118 5.36 -0.53 -4.71
C ILE A 118 6.58 -0.77 -3.82
N ALA A 119 7.23 0.33 -3.45
CA ALA A 119 8.25 0.39 -2.41
C ALA A 119 7.81 1.33 -1.29
N SER A 120 8.23 1.03 -0.07
CA SER A 120 8.06 1.95 1.05
C SER A 120 9.00 3.15 0.94
N VAL A 121 8.55 4.29 1.44
CA VAL A 121 9.33 5.52 1.54
C VAL A 121 9.36 5.96 3.00
N TYR A 122 10.55 6.16 3.55
CA TYR A 122 10.71 6.64 4.93
C TYR A 122 11.67 7.83 5.02
N SER A 123 11.73 8.44 6.20
CA SER A 123 12.63 9.55 6.52
C SER A 123 13.14 9.40 7.95
N ASP A 124 14.44 9.57 8.18
CA ASP A 124 15.04 9.42 9.52
C ASP A 124 14.53 10.44 10.55
N GLY A 125 13.98 11.56 10.07
CA GLY A 125 13.32 12.59 10.89
C GLY A 125 11.91 12.24 11.34
N HIS A 126 11.36 11.09 10.90
CA HIS A 126 9.98 10.71 11.13
C HIS A 126 9.86 9.35 11.83
N ILE A 127 8.74 9.15 12.52
CA ILE A 127 8.29 7.81 12.90
C ILE A 127 7.60 7.23 11.66
N SER A 128 8.30 6.38 10.90
CA SER A 128 7.69 5.62 9.82
C SER A 128 7.16 4.29 10.31
N ASN A 129 6.31 3.63 9.52
CA ASN A 129 5.88 2.25 9.71
C ASN A 129 6.69 1.25 8.87
N ASP A 130 7.75 1.72 8.19
CA ASP A 130 8.37 0.97 7.11
C ASP A 130 9.87 0.66 7.35
N LYS A 131 10.53 1.33 8.31
CA LYS A 131 11.90 0.98 8.74
C LYS A 131 11.88 -0.23 9.69
N PRO A 132 12.66 -1.31 9.52
CA PRO A 132 12.71 -2.39 10.51
C PRO A 132 12.86 -1.83 11.92
N VAL A 133 12.01 -2.27 12.87
CA VAL A 133 12.16 -1.89 14.27
C VAL A 133 13.49 -2.44 14.73
N THR A 134 14.42 -1.58 15.14
CA THR A 134 15.70 -2.07 15.65
C THR A 134 15.46 -2.84 16.96
N ALA A 135 16.36 -3.76 17.32
CA ALA A 135 16.25 -4.46 18.61
C ALA A 135 16.10 -3.46 19.77
N ASP A 136 16.87 -2.37 19.71
CA ASP A 136 16.81 -1.27 20.67
C ASP A 136 15.43 -0.57 20.70
N GLU A 137 14.78 -0.35 19.54
CA GLU A 137 13.44 0.24 19.46
C GLU A 137 12.35 -0.70 20.01
N ALA A 138 12.52 -2.02 19.81
CA ALA A 138 11.62 -3.03 20.34
C ALA A 138 11.72 -3.12 21.87
N GLU A 139 12.94 -3.09 22.41
CA GLU A 139 13.21 -3.09 23.86
C GLU A 139 12.80 -1.76 24.53
N ALA A 140 13.05 -0.62 23.86
CA ALA A 140 12.70 0.71 24.37
C ALA A 140 11.20 1.05 24.26
N GLY A 141 10.42 0.20 23.57
CA GLY A 141 9.02 0.43 23.22
C GLY A 141 8.08 0.58 24.43
N GLY A 142 8.47 0.07 25.60
CA GLY A 142 7.81 0.28 26.89
C GLY A 142 6.29 0.03 26.90
N ASP A 143 5.62 0.45 27.97
CA ASP A 143 4.15 0.45 28.02
C ASP A 143 3.59 1.44 26.99
N ALA A 144 2.45 1.08 26.37
CA ALA A 144 1.74 1.88 25.38
C ALA A 144 1.40 3.30 25.85
N VAL A 145 1.29 3.51 27.17
CA VAL A 145 1.07 4.82 27.80
C VAL A 145 2.33 5.70 27.78
N GLU A 146 3.51 5.15 28.07
CA GLU A 146 4.78 5.88 27.94
C GLU A 146 5.05 6.26 26.49
N ARG A 147 4.78 5.32 25.57
CA ARG A 147 4.90 5.57 24.13
C ARG A 147 4.03 6.74 23.68
N LYS A 148 2.81 6.85 24.22
CA LYS A 148 1.89 7.96 23.95
C LYS A 148 2.38 9.30 24.52
N ARG A 149 3.00 9.30 25.72
CA ARG A 149 3.61 10.50 26.34
C ARG A 149 4.85 10.97 25.57
N ARG A 150 5.72 10.07 25.10
CA ARG A 150 6.89 10.43 24.28
C ARG A 150 6.50 11.05 22.94
N THR A 151 5.37 10.66 22.35
CA THR A 151 4.83 11.31 21.13
C THR A 151 4.41 12.78 21.32
N ALA A 152 4.15 13.26 22.54
CA ALA A 152 3.73 14.65 22.76
C ALA A 152 4.85 15.69 22.49
N GLY A 153 6.11 15.25 22.40
CA GLY A 153 7.23 16.01 21.84
C GLY A 153 8.03 15.18 20.81
N GLY A 154 7.38 14.15 20.23
CA GLY A 154 8.03 13.15 19.39
C GLY A 154 8.17 13.59 17.94
N LYS A 155 9.06 12.90 17.21
CA LYS A 155 9.18 13.04 15.75
C LYS A 155 7.81 12.88 15.07
N PRO A 156 7.49 13.68 14.04
CA PRO A 156 6.25 13.51 13.28
C PRO A 156 6.17 12.11 12.67
N THR A 157 4.96 11.56 12.53
CA THR A 157 4.75 10.29 11.83
C THR A 157 4.73 10.51 10.33
N LEU A 158 5.33 9.59 9.56
CA LEU A 158 5.25 9.57 8.10
C LEU A 158 4.96 8.16 7.62
N TRP A 159 3.84 7.98 6.93
CA TRP A 159 3.60 6.78 6.14
C TRP A 159 3.64 7.16 4.67
N ALA A 160 4.59 6.60 3.91
CA ALA A 160 4.73 6.95 2.50
C ALA A 160 5.15 5.76 1.65
N TYR A 161 4.74 5.77 0.40
CA TYR A 161 5.07 4.73 -0.55
C TYR A 161 5.23 5.28 -1.96
N LEU A 162 6.13 4.67 -2.72
CA LEU A 162 6.38 4.95 -4.12
C LEU A 162 5.78 3.82 -4.96
N THR A 163 4.82 4.16 -5.80
CA THR A 163 4.26 3.24 -6.80
C THR A 163 4.84 3.57 -8.17
N VAL A 164 5.44 2.58 -8.83
CA VAL A 164 5.94 2.71 -10.21
C VAL A 164 5.00 1.93 -11.12
N TYR A 165 4.24 2.64 -11.95
CA TYR A 165 3.26 2.08 -12.87
C TYR A 165 3.90 1.74 -14.21
N ARG A 166 3.40 0.70 -14.87
CA ARG A 166 3.76 0.34 -16.24
C ARG A 166 3.17 1.36 -17.24
N PRO A 167 3.67 1.37 -18.50
CA PRO A 167 3.07 2.18 -19.55
C PRO A 167 1.55 1.98 -19.68
N GLY A 168 0.80 3.07 -19.79
CA GLY A 168 -0.66 3.10 -20.00
C GLY A 168 -1.52 2.74 -18.78
N VAL A 169 -0.89 2.42 -17.64
CA VAL A 169 -1.61 1.96 -16.44
C VAL A 169 -2.19 3.13 -15.65
N PHE A 170 -1.37 4.15 -15.42
CA PHE A 170 -1.73 5.29 -14.57
C PHE A 170 -2.37 6.40 -15.38
N ASP A 171 -3.52 6.90 -14.94
CA ASP A 171 -4.18 8.08 -15.50
C ASP A 171 -3.98 9.29 -14.56
N PRO A 172 -3.03 10.19 -14.85
CA PRO A 172 -2.80 11.39 -14.05
C PRO A 172 -3.98 12.38 -14.14
N ALA A 173 -4.84 12.29 -15.16
CA ALA A 173 -6.00 13.18 -15.30
C ALA A 173 -7.12 12.85 -14.30
N GLY A 174 -7.13 11.62 -13.77
CA GLY A 174 -8.09 11.23 -12.73
C GLY A 174 -7.71 11.70 -11.32
N ILE A 175 -6.57 12.37 -11.12
CA ILE A 175 -6.18 12.94 -9.83
C ILE A 175 -7.05 14.17 -9.54
N LYS A 176 -7.97 14.01 -8.58
CA LYS A 176 -8.81 15.12 -8.09
C LYS A 176 -7.94 16.23 -7.50
N ASP A 177 -8.25 17.48 -7.86
CA ASP A 177 -7.53 18.68 -7.42
C ASP A 177 -6.02 18.67 -7.79
N GLY A 178 -5.64 17.86 -8.78
CA GLY A 178 -4.28 17.73 -9.26
C GLY A 178 -3.78 18.97 -10.02
N ARG A 179 -2.69 19.57 -9.54
CA ARG A 179 -1.99 20.67 -10.23
C ARG A 179 -0.88 20.11 -11.11
N LYS A 180 -1.00 20.32 -12.42
CA LYS A 180 0.07 20.01 -13.39
C LYS A 180 1.28 20.90 -13.16
N VAL A 181 2.46 20.30 -13.07
CA VAL A 181 3.75 20.96 -12.86
C VAL A 181 4.86 20.26 -13.64
N THR A 182 6.05 20.86 -13.62
CA THR A 182 7.28 20.23 -14.11
C THR A 182 8.23 20.07 -12.94
N VAL A 183 8.76 18.87 -12.75
CA VAL A 183 9.71 18.55 -11.66
C VAL A 183 10.91 17.85 -12.27
N ALA A 184 12.10 18.42 -12.11
CA ALA A 184 13.34 17.89 -12.69
C ALA A 184 13.25 17.61 -14.22
N GLY A 185 12.48 18.42 -14.96
CA GLY A 185 12.26 18.24 -16.40
C GLY A 185 11.15 17.24 -16.77
N HIS A 186 10.54 16.56 -15.80
CA HIS A 186 9.45 15.60 -16.01
C HIS A 186 8.08 16.27 -15.90
N ARG A 187 7.14 15.81 -16.73
CA ARG A 187 5.71 16.13 -16.57
C ARG A 187 5.24 15.52 -15.26
N ALA A 188 4.59 16.32 -14.42
CA ALA A 188 4.16 15.90 -13.10
C ALA A 188 2.79 16.47 -12.72
N VAL A 189 2.13 15.81 -11.77
CA VAL A 189 0.90 16.25 -11.11
C VAL A 189 1.11 16.16 -9.61
N GLN A 190 0.77 17.22 -8.89
CA GLN A 190 0.80 17.22 -7.43
C GLN A 190 -0.58 17.53 -6.86
N ALA A 191 -0.94 16.87 -5.75
CA ALA A 191 -2.21 17.07 -5.09
C ALA A 191 -2.06 16.95 -3.57
N THR A 192 -2.87 17.71 -2.84
CA THR A 192 -3.13 17.46 -1.42
C THR A 192 -4.27 16.46 -1.33
N LEU A 193 -4.15 15.47 -0.46
CA LEU A 193 -5.12 14.37 -0.38
C LEU A 193 -6.06 14.53 0.81
N PRO A 194 -7.28 13.98 0.73
CA PRO A 194 -8.19 13.95 1.87
C PRO A 194 -7.69 13.03 2.98
N VAL A 195 -8.19 13.25 4.19
CA VAL A 195 -7.96 12.38 5.35
C VAL A 195 -8.38 10.94 5.00
N GLY A 196 -7.45 9.99 5.12
CA GLY A 196 -7.73 8.57 4.87
C GLY A 196 -8.02 8.22 3.41
N LEU A 197 -7.66 9.08 2.46
CA LEU A 197 -7.97 8.94 1.01
C LEU A 197 -9.46 8.89 0.66
N ASP A 198 -10.34 9.13 1.63
CA ASP A 198 -11.78 9.16 1.38
C ASP A 198 -12.13 10.51 0.73
N PRO A 199 -12.60 10.52 -0.53
CA PRO A 199 -12.88 11.76 -1.27
C PRO A 199 -14.01 12.60 -0.66
N SER A 200 -14.78 12.04 0.29
CA SER A 200 -15.80 12.74 1.07
C SER A 200 -15.23 13.48 2.29
N LYS A 201 -13.98 13.22 2.67
CA LYS A 201 -13.32 13.88 3.80
C LYS A 201 -12.63 15.19 3.35
N PRO A 202 -12.42 16.13 4.29
CA PRO A 202 -11.62 17.32 4.02
C PRO A 202 -10.19 16.96 3.59
N LEU A 203 -9.58 17.84 2.82
CA LEU A 203 -8.15 17.80 2.52
C LEU A 203 -7.34 17.91 3.82
N ASP A 204 -6.27 17.12 3.89
CA ASP A 204 -5.27 17.20 4.95
C ASP A 204 -3.97 17.70 4.35
N GLU A 205 -3.51 18.88 4.77
CA GLU A 205 -2.29 19.48 4.22
C GLU A 205 -1.05 18.62 4.49
N GLY A 206 -1.07 17.72 5.47
CA GLY A 206 -0.04 16.72 5.70
C GLY A 206 -0.02 15.59 4.66
N ASN A 207 -1.16 15.32 4.00
CA ASN A 207 -1.27 14.25 3.00
C ASN A 207 -1.00 14.80 1.60
N LYS A 208 -0.03 14.21 0.91
CA LYS A 208 0.45 14.69 -0.39
C LYS A 208 0.59 13.55 -1.38
N LEU A 209 0.35 13.86 -2.64
CA LEU A 209 0.62 13.01 -3.79
C LEU A 209 1.47 13.79 -4.79
N LEU A 210 2.55 13.19 -5.25
CA LEU A 210 3.31 13.65 -6.41
C LEU A 210 3.43 12.50 -7.41
N ALA A 211 2.87 12.66 -8.60
CA ALA A 211 3.02 11.74 -9.71
C ALA A 211 3.85 12.39 -10.82
N TRP A 212 4.75 11.64 -11.45
CA TRP A 212 5.57 12.11 -12.57
C TRP A 212 5.77 11.03 -13.62
N GLU A 213 5.92 11.44 -14.87
CA GLU A 213 6.24 10.55 -15.97
C GLU A 213 7.75 10.25 -15.96
N TYR A 214 8.13 8.97 -15.86
CA TYR A 214 9.53 8.54 -15.86
C TYR A 214 9.97 7.93 -17.21
N ALA A 215 9.01 7.55 -18.06
CA ALA A 215 9.19 7.09 -19.44
C ALA A 215 7.90 7.36 -20.23
N PRO A 216 7.91 7.34 -21.57
CA PRO A 216 6.69 7.60 -22.35
C PRO A 216 5.52 6.74 -21.89
N ASP A 217 4.43 7.40 -21.51
CA ASP A 217 3.19 6.78 -21.02
C ASP A 217 3.34 6.00 -19.69
N ALA A 218 4.47 6.12 -19.00
CA ALA A 218 4.75 5.42 -17.74
C ALA A 218 5.00 6.40 -16.60
N TRP A 219 4.29 6.18 -15.48
CA TRP A 219 4.26 7.11 -14.35
C TRP A 219 4.73 6.46 -13.06
N ALA A 220 5.36 7.26 -12.21
CA ALA A 220 5.58 6.94 -10.81
C ALA A 220 4.76 7.91 -9.96
N ALA A 221 4.26 7.45 -8.81
CA ALA A 221 3.55 8.28 -7.85
C ALA A 221 4.01 7.98 -6.44
N VAL A 222 4.40 9.01 -5.71
CA VAL A 222 4.61 8.95 -4.27
C VAL A 222 3.38 9.49 -3.57
N THR A 223 2.85 8.71 -2.63
CA THR A 223 1.79 9.11 -1.72
C THR A 223 2.36 9.16 -0.32
N SER A 224 2.16 10.26 0.40
CA SER A 224 2.64 10.44 1.77
C SER A 224 1.53 10.93 2.68
N PHE A 225 1.46 10.35 3.88
CA PHE A 225 0.58 10.72 4.97
C PHE A 225 1.45 11.13 6.16
N SER A 226 1.39 12.40 6.52
CA SER A 226 2.22 12.94 7.57
C SER A 226 1.40 13.62 8.64
N SER A 227 1.81 13.46 9.90
CA SER A 227 1.28 14.29 10.98
C SER A 227 1.88 15.70 10.99
N SER A 228 2.83 15.98 10.09
CA SER A 228 3.43 17.28 9.88
C SER A 228 2.97 17.86 8.55
N VAL A 229 2.37 19.04 8.58
CA VAL A 229 2.01 19.80 7.37
C VAL A 229 3.26 20.14 6.55
N ALA A 230 4.36 20.46 7.23
CA ALA A 230 5.59 20.96 6.62
C ALA A 230 6.46 19.87 5.99
N SER A 231 6.35 18.60 6.41
CA SER A 231 7.27 17.54 5.97
C SER A 231 6.55 16.19 5.75
N PRO A 232 6.78 15.51 4.62
CA PRO A 232 7.53 16.00 3.46
C PRO A 232 6.78 17.14 2.75
N SER A 233 7.52 18.11 2.25
CA SER A 233 7.01 19.12 1.31
C SER A 233 6.96 18.55 -0.12
N PHE A 234 6.26 19.21 -1.04
CA PHE A 234 6.33 18.82 -2.47
C PHE A 234 7.74 18.95 -3.05
N GLN A 235 8.58 19.84 -2.49
CA GLN A 235 9.98 19.95 -2.87
C GLN A 235 10.77 18.71 -2.43
N ASP A 236 10.54 18.22 -1.20
CA ASP A 236 11.16 16.97 -0.72
C ASP A 236 10.74 15.78 -1.59
N LEU A 237 9.44 15.66 -1.88
CA LEU A 237 8.93 14.63 -2.79
C LEU A 237 9.52 14.75 -4.20
N GLY A 238 9.76 15.98 -4.67
CA GLY A 238 10.39 16.25 -5.96
C GLY A 238 11.82 15.72 -6.06
N GLY A 239 12.52 15.56 -4.94
CA GLY A 239 13.85 14.92 -4.89
C GLY A 239 13.83 13.46 -5.36
N LEU A 240 12.69 12.76 -5.19
CA LEU A 240 12.55 11.35 -5.59
C LEU A 240 12.60 11.16 -7.11
N VAL A 241 12.22 12.19 -7.88
CA VAL A 241 12.12 12.14 -9.34
C VAL A 241 13.48 11.83 -9.98
N GLY A 242 14.54 12.51 -9.54
CA GLY A 242 15.89 12.32 -10.10
C GLY A 242 16.60 11.05 -9.63
N GLY A 243 16.14 10.45 -8.52
CA GLY A 243 16.73 9.23 -7.96
C GLY A 243 16.21 7.94 -8.61
N LEU A 244 14.99 7.95 -9.15
CA LEU A 244 14.36 6.77 -9.75
C LEU A 244 15.10 6.34 -11.02
N LYS A 245 15.68 5.13 -10.98
CA LYS A 245 16.44 4.56 -12.10
C LYS A 245 15.97 3.14 -12.39
N PRO A 246 15.94 2.72 -13.67
CA PRO A 246 15.66 1.33 -14.02
C PRO A 246 16.75 0.42 -13.44
N SER A 247 16.35 -0.78 -13.04
CA SER A 247 17.23 -1.87 -12.62
C SER A 247 17.01 -3.10 -13.50
N ARG A 248 17.92 -4.07 -13.40
CA ARG A 248 17.71 -5.37 -14.06
C ARG A 248 16.45 -6.02 -13.48
N PRO A 249 15.48 -6.45 -14.33
CA PRO A 249 14.26 -7.10 -13.86
C PRO A 249 14.54 -8.28 -12.92
N LYS A 250 13.93 -8.25 -11.73
CA LYS A 250 14.00 -9.31 -10.71
C LYS A 250 12.57 -9.85 -10.47
N PRO A 251 12.28 -11.13 -10.76
CA PRO A 251 10.96 -11.69 -10.47
C PRO A 251 10.63 -11.58 -8.97
N ALA A 252 9.38 -11.29 -8.63
CA ALA A 252 8.91 -11.24 -7.24
C ALA A 252 8.71 -12.68 -6.73
N PRO A 253 9.47 -13.17 -5.75
CA PRO A 253 9.26 -14.51 -5.19
C PRO A 253 8.13 -14.51 -4.15
N VAL A 254 7.47 -15.66 -3.99
CA VAL A 254 6.50 -15.91 -2.91
C VAL A 254 6.80 -17.26 -2.22
N PRO A 255 6.50 -17.39 -0.91
CA PRO A 255 6.84 -18.58 -0.13
C PRO A 255 5.80 -19.72 -0.27
N PHE A 256 5.06 -19.77 -1.37
CA PHE A 256 4.06 -20.81 -1.61
C PHE A 256 3.80 -21.00 -3.10
N THR A 257 3.25 -22.16 -3.46
CA THR A 257 2.69 -22.43 -4.79
C THR A 257 1.23 -22.84 -4.67
N VAL A 258 0.41 -22.51 -5.67
CA VAL A 258 -0.99 -22.90 -5.73
C VAL A 258 -1.16 -24.10 -6.65
N GLY A 259 -1.92 -25.11 -6.25
CA GLY A 259 -2.33 -26.23 -7.09
C GLY A 259 -3.79 -26.15 -7.56
N TYR A 260 -4.54 -25.14 -7.10
CA TYR A 260 -5.91 -24.88 -7.51
C TYR A 260 -6.24 -23.39 -7.43
N VAL A 261 -6.85 -22.87 -8.49
CA VAL A 261 -7.44 -21.52 -8.53
C VAL A 261 -8.83 -21.67 -9.18
N PRO A 262 -9.92 -21.17 -8.56
CA PRO A 262 -11.25 -21.30 -9.16
C PRO A 262 -11.34 -20.63 -10.53
N ALA A 263 -12.22 -21.16 -11.39
CA ALA A 263 -12.39 -20.65 -12.74
C ALA A 263 -12.72 -19.14 -12.76
N GLY A 264 -12.05 -18.42 -13.66
CA GLY A 264 -12.20 -16.98 -13.84
C GLY A 264 -11.35 -16.11 -12.90
N TYR A 265 -10.82 -16.64 -11.79
CA TYR A 265 -9.90 -15.90 -10.95
C TYR A 265 -8.53 -15.77 -11.60
N ARG A 266 -7.89 -14.62 -11.42
CA ARG A 266 -6.55 -14.30 -11.92
C ARG A 266 -5.73 -13.63 -10.83
N PRO A 267 -4.42 -13.88 -10.74
CA PRO A 267 -3.57 -13.15 -9.81
C PRO A 267 -3.53 -11.67 -10.21
N LEU A 268 -3.74 -10.80 -9.23
CA LEU A 268 -3.78 -9.34 -9.39
C LEU A 268 -2.48 -8.70 -8.89
N GLN A 269 -2.07 -9.06 -7.67
CA GLN A 269 -0.91 -8.51 -6.99
C GLN A 269 -0.29 -9.53 -6.04
N SER A 270 1.01 -9.41 -5.79
CA SER A 270 1.81 -10.23 -4.89
C SER A 270 2.65 -9.35 -3.96
N GLY A 271 2.90 -9.83 -2.75
CA GLY A 271 3.86 -9.28 -1.80
C GLY A 271 4.98 -10.29 -1.53
N THR A 272 6.23 -9.81 -1.52
CA THR A 272 7.44 -10.53 -1.13
C THR A 272 7.91 -9.95 0.20
N HIS A 273 8.01 -10.77 1.26
CA HIS A 273 8.18 -10.28 2.65
C HIS A 273 7.08 -9.32 3.12
N ALA A 274 5.89 -9.43 2.53
CA ALA A 274 4.74 -8.59 2.82
C ALA A 274 3.46 -9.27 2.37
N MET A 275 2.33 -8.87 2.96
CA MET A 275 1.03 -9.09 2.33
C MET A 275 0.97 -8.43 0.94
N PRO A 276 0.04 -8.82 0.04
CA PRO A 276 -0.10 -8.12 -1.23
C PRO A 276 -0.68 -6.70 -1.03
N GLY A 277 -0.31 -5.77 -1.92
CA GLY A 277 -0.89 -4.42 -1.96
C GLY A 277 -0.38 -3.46 -0.90
N LEU A 278 -1.08 -2.33 -0.72
CA LEU A 278 -0.74 -1.30 0.27
C LEU A 278 -0.85 -1.79 1.72
N SER A 279 -1.70 -2.78 1.98
CA SER A 279 -1.75 -3.41 3.30
C SER A 279 -0.41 -4.05 3.66
N GLY A 280 0.24 -4.71 2.69
CA GLY A 280 1.56 -5.28 2.89
C GLY A 280 2.66 -4.26 3.10
N ILE A 281 2.59 -3.11 2.43
CA ILE A 281 3.51 -2.00 2.70
C ILE A 281 3.39 -1.53 4.15
N ALA A 282 2.16 -1.35 4.63
CA ALA A 282 1.90 -0.93 6.00
C ALA A 282 2.28 -1.98 7.06
N THR A 283 2.27 -3.27 6.71
CA THR A 283 2.60 -4.38 7.64
C THR A 283 3.94 -5.04 7.39
N ALA A 284 4.77 -4.56 6.46
CA ALA A 284 6.06 -5.19 6.11
C ALA A 284 6.97 -5.46 7.33
N ARG A 285 6.83 -4.66 8.39
CA ARG A 285 7.52 -4.84 9.68
C ARG A 285 7.10 -6.07 10.50
N ALA A 286 5.94 -6.65 10.22
CA ALA A 286 5.40 -7.75 11.00
C ALA A 286 6.13 -9.09 10.75
N GLY A 287 7.16 -9.08 9.89
CA GLY A 287 7.89 -10.28 9.49
C GLY A 287 7.06 -11.18 8.59
N ASP A 288 6.07 -10.62 7.90
CA ASP A 288 5.25 -11.35 6.92
C ASP A 288 6.16 -11.94 5.84
N TYR A 289 5.86 -13.14 5.36
CA TYR A 289 6.72 -13.84 4.41
C TYR A 289 6.32 -13.56 2.96
N GLY A 290 5.03 -13.43 2.69
CA GLY A 290 4.54 -13.11 1.36
C GLY A 290 3.04 -13.30 1.20
N GLY A 291 2.51 -12.93 0.04
CA GLY A 291 1.11 -13.17 -0.27
C GLY A 291 0.74 -12.80 -1.70
N ALA A 292 -0.52 -13.07 -2.05
CA ALA A 292 -1.11 -12.75 -3.33
C ALA A 292 -2.60 -12.44 -3.21
N THR A 293 -3.09 -11.56 -4.05
CA THR A 293 -4.52 -11.31 -4.26
C THR A 293 -4.93 -11.85 -5.61
N PHE A 294 -6.09 -12.50 -5.66
CA PHE A 294 -6.75 -12.96 -6.87
C PHE A 294 -8.08 -12.24 -7.03
N THR A 295 -8.50 -11.95 -8.26
CA THR A 295 -9.80 -11.32 -8.53
C THR A 295 -10.52 -11.97 -9.71
N ARG A 296 -11.85 -11.83 -9.73
CA ARG A 296 -12.70 -12.15 -10.86
C ARG A 296 -13.75 -11.04 -11.07
N PRO A 297 -13.90 -10.49 -12.28
CA PRO A 297 -13.00 -10.64 -13.41
C PRO A 297 -11.60 -10.11 -13.07
N ALA A 298 -10.65 -10.25 -14.00
CA ALA A 298 -9.38 -9.55 -13.89
C ALA A 298 -9.65 -8.05 -13.72
N ALA A 299 -8.99 -7.40 -12.75
CA ALA A 299 -9.12 -5.97 -12.57
C ALA A 299 -8.56 -5.23 -13.80
N PRO A 300 -9.12 -4.06 -14.16
CA PRO A 300 -8.59 -3.25 -15.24
C PRO A 300 -7.13 -2.86 -14.97
N THR A 301 -6.30 -2.88 -15.99
CA THR A 301 -4.88 -2.50 -15.89
C THR A 301 -4.61 -1.10 -16.41
N SER A 302 -5.63 -0.30 -16.69
CA SER A 302 -5.51 1.06 -17.23
C SER A 302 -6.48 2.00 -16.51
N GLY A 303 -6.19 3.29 -16.55
CA GLY A 303 -7.04 4.30 -15.91
C GLY A 303 -6.90 4.35 -14.39
N LEU A 304 -5.83 3.78 -13.84
CA LEU A 304 -5.60 3.78 -12.40
C LEU A 304 -5.12 5.16 -11.93
N THR A 305 -5.67 5.66 -10.84
CA THR A 305 -5.19 6.89 -10.18
C THR A 305 -4.48 6.58 -8.85
N ALA A 306 -4.53 5.31 -8.42
CA ALA A 306 -3.92 4.79 -7.21
C ALA A 306 -3.76 3.26 -7.32
N PRO A 307 -3.01 2.60 -6.41
CA PRO A 307 -3.00 1.14 -6.31
C PRO A 307 -4.40 0.54 -6.13
N TYR A 308 -4.57 -0.73 -6.51
CA TYR A 308 -5.88 -1.42 -6.52
C TYR A 308 -6.60 -1.40 -5.17
N ASP A 309 -5.85 -1.44 -4.08
CA ASP A 309 -6.34 -1.46 -2.71
C ASP A 309 -6.16 -0.12 -1.97
N ALA A 310 -5.97 0.98 -2.69
CA ALA A 310 -5.88 2.31 -2.08
C ALA A 310 -7.22 2.83 -1.55
N ALA A 311 -8.32 2.41 -2.16
CA ALA A 311 -9.66 2.70 -1.69
C ALA A 311 -10.26 1.49 -0.98
N GLU A 312 -11.06 1.74 0.05
CA GLU A 312 -11.88 0.71 0.67
C GLU A 312 -12.76 0.05 -0.41
N ASN A 313 -12.75 -1.29 -0.48
CA ASN A 313 -13.45 -2.05 -1.51
C ASN A 313 -12.98 -1.79 -2.97
N GLY A 314 -11.76 -1.28 -3.16
CA GLY A 314 -11.16 -1.09 -4.49
C GLY A 314 -10.99 -2.41 -5.26
N ILE A 315 -10.81 -3.51 -4.53
CA ILE A 315 -10.79 -4.87 -5.06
C ILE A 315 -12.14 -5.54 -4.79
N LYS A 316 -12.77 -6.08 -5.84
CA LYS A 316 -14.08 -6.74 -5.79
C LYS A 316 -13.97 -8.17 -6.30
N ASP A 317 -14.81 -9.05 -5.74
CA ASP A 317 -14.88 -10.48 -6.03
C ASP A 317 -13.48 -11.12 -6.10
N GLY A 318 -12.75 -11.04 -4.98
CA GLY A 318 -11.38 -11.53 -4.87
C GLY A 318 -11.07 -12.30 -3.59
N PHE A 319 -9.96 -13.03 -3.55
CA PHE A 319 -9.47 -13.63 -2.32
C PHE A 319 -7.98 -13.36 -2.16
N HIS A 320 -7.51 -13.42 -0.91
CA HIS A 320 -6.11 -13.31 -0.58
C HIS A 320 -5.54 -14.66 -0.14
N ILE A 321 -4.28 -14.90 -0.48
CA ILE A 321 -3.41 -15.88 0.15
C ILE A 321 -2.29 -15.09 0.80
N PHE A 322 -1.99 -15.33 2.07
CA PHE A 322 -0.80 -14.75 2.69
C PHE A 322 -0.20 -15.68 3.73
N VAL A 323 1.12 -15.57 3.90
CA VAL A 323 1.93 -16.39 4.78
C VAL A 323 2.61 -15.48 5.77
N THR A 324 2.33 -15.70 7.06
CA THR A 324 2.81 -14.85 8.14
C THR A 324 3.33 -15.67 9.31
N PRO A 325 4.19 -15.08 10.17
CA PRO A 325 4.50 -15.67 11.46
C PRO A 325 3.23 -15.85 12.28
N ALA A 326 3.17 -16.91 13.07
CA ALA A 326 2.05 -17.16 13.96
C ALA A 326 1.82 -16.03 14.99
N SER A 327 2.88 -15.32 15.38
CA SER A 327 2.82 -14.13 16.24
C SER A 327 2.06 -12.95 15.61
N SER A 328 1.98 -12.92 14.28
CA SER A 328 1.25 -11.90 13.52
C SER A 328 -0.22 -12.31 13.26
N SER A 329 -0.58 -13.55 13.60
CA SER A 329 -1.94 -14.07 13.51
C SER A 329 -2.77 -13.70 14.73
N ASN A 330 -4.06 -13.43 14.50
CA ASN A 330 -5.03 -13.27 15.58
C ASN A 330 -5.67 -14.60 16.02
N GLN A 331 -5.26 -15.73 15.42
CA GLN A 331 -5.71 -17.07 15.77
C GLN A 331 -4.65 -17.78 16.62
N SER A 332 -5.10 -18.58 17.58
CA SER A 332 -4.21 -19.48 18.31
C SER A 332 -3.57 -20.47 17.33
N PRO A 333 -2.24 -20.71 17.41
CA PRO A 333 -1.59 -21.71 16.57
C PRO A 333 -2.15 -23.10 16.80
N GLU A 334 -2.45 -23.83 15.72
CA GLU A 334 -2.87 -25.23 15.73
C GLU A 334 -1.89 -26.04 14.85
N PRO A 335 -0.71 -26.44 15.37
CA PRO A 335 0.37 -27.04 14.59
C PRO A 335 -0.06 -28.21 13.69
N GLY A 336 0.30 -28.16 12.41
CA GLY A 336 -0.01 -29.19 11.41
C GLY A 336 -1.49 -29.30 11.01
N VAL A 337 -2.36 -28.41 11.49
CA VAL A 337 -3.80 -28.43 11.20
C VAL A 337 -4.12 -27.49 10.05
N THR A 338 -5.15 -27.85 9.27
CA THR A 338 -5.88 -26.91 8.42
C THR A 338 -7.27 -26.70 8.98
N LYS A 339 -7.69 -25.45 9.17
CA LYS A 339 -9.00 -25.12 9.74
C LYS A 339 -9.65 -23.99 8.98
N CYS A 340 -10.88 -24.23 8.57
CA CYS A 340 -11.69 -23.29 7.83
C CYS A 340 -12.82 -22.75 8.71
N TYR A 341 -13.05 -21.46 8.61
CA TYR A 341 -14.04 -20.72 9.38
C TYR A 341 -14.99 -20.01 8.41
N PRO A 342 -16.30 -20.16 8.59
CA PRO A 342 -17.26 -19.37 7.83
C PRO A 342 -17.07 -17.89 8.14
N GLY A 343 -17.32 -17.04 7.15
CA GLY A 343 -17.25 -15.59 7.33
C GLY A 343 -18.21 -15.11 8.42
N SER A 344 -17.81 -14.06 9.14
CA SER A 344 -18.66 -13.42 10.16
C SER A 344 -19.75 -12.54 9.57
N ASP A 345 -19.94 -12.54 8.24
CA ASP A 345 -21.06 -11.91 7.53
C ASP A 345 -22.37 -12.62 7.87
N ARG A 346 -22.68 -12.62 9.16
CA ARG A 346 -23.96 -12.95 9.74
C ARG A 346 -24.93 -11.89 9.26
N ARG A 347 -25.72 -12.27 8.26
CA ARG A 347 -27.06 -11.70 8.00
C ARG A 347 -27.03 -10.20 7.67
N ALA A 348 -26.51 -9.83 6.51
CA ALA A 348 -27.26 -8.84 5.73
C ALA A 348 -28.59 -9.52 5.38
N SER A 349 -29.66 -9.14 6.09
CA SER A 349 -31.00 -9.69 5.95
C SER A 349 -31.47 -9.63 4.49
N GLY A 350 -31.36 -10.72 3.73
CA GLY A 350 -32.05 -10.88 2.44
C GLY A 350 -31.27 -11.47 1.27
N ASP A 351 -29.95 -11.72 1.37
CA ASP A 351 -29.16 -12.32 0.29
C ASP A 351 -28.69 -13.74 0.70
N ASP A 352 -29.24 -14.78 0.07
CA ASP A 352 -29.02 -16.21 0.39
C ASP A 352 -27.60 -16.74 0.05
N ALA A 353 -26.68 -15.87 -0.35
CA ALA A 353 -25.29 -16.27 -0.58
C ALA A 353 -24.46 -16.00 0.69
N ALA A 354 -24.38 -16.99 1.57
CA ALA A 354 -23.38 -17.07 2.64
C ALA A 354 -21.96 -17.21 2.03
N GLY A 355 -21.48 -16.12 1.45
CA GLY A 355 -20.16 -16.01 0.85
C GLY A 355 -19.09 -15.59 1.85
N GLY A 356 -17.85 -15.99 1.59
CA GLY A 356 -16.69 -15.56 2.37
C GLY A 356 -16.27 -16.52 3.49
N GLY A 357 -15.39 -16.03 4.36
CA GLY A 357 -14.68 -16.83 5.35
C GLY A 357 -13.19 -16.93 5.06
N PHE A 358 -12.51 -17.79 5.81
CA PHE A 358 -11.09 -18.00 5.66
C PHE A 358 -10.68 -19.40 6.11
N CYS A 359 -9.56 -19.89 5.57
CA CYS A 359 -8.90 -21.11 5.99
C CYS A 359 -7.49 -20.79 6.44
N ASN A 360 -7.09 -21.31 7.60
CA ASN A 360 -5.71 -21.28 8.06
C ASN A 360 -5.06 -22.65 7.87
N ILE A 361 -3.80 -22.64 7.47
CA ILE A 361 -2.93 -23.80 7.35
C ILE A 361 -1.71 -23.49 8.22
N TRP A 362 -1.55 -24.20 9.33
CA TRP A 362 -0.37 -24.07 10.17
C TRP A 362 0.68 -25.09 9.76
N ASN A 363 1.94 -24.67 9.72
CA ASN A 363 3.04 -25.60 9.53
C ASN A 363 3.18 -26.56 10.73
N ALA A 364 4.05 -27.56 10.61
CA ALA A 364 4.15 -28.66 11.59
C ALA A 364 4.47 -28.20 13.03
N ASP A 365 5.20 -27.11 13.21
CA ASP A 365 5.53 -26.54 14.53
C ASP A 365 4.58 -25.39 14.95
N GLY A 366 3.66 -25.00 14.08
CA GLY A 366 2.71 -23.90 14.30
C GLY A 366 3.34 -22.51 14.32
N SER A 367 4.62 -22.35 13.95
CA SER A 367 5.29 -21.04 13.93
C SER A 367 4.93 -20.18 12.71
N VAL A 368 4.39 -20.81 11.66
CA VAL A 368 3.97 -20.16 10.42
C VAL A 368 2.51 -20.50 10.16
N VAL A 369 1.73 -19.50 9.75
CA VAL A 369 0.37 -19.70 9.26
C VAL A 369 0.25 -19.16 7.85
N LEU A 370 -0.32 -19.98 6.97
CA LEU A 370 -0.88 -19.51 5.71
C LEU A 370 -2.37 -19.30 5.90
N GLN A 371 -2.89 -18.16 5.45
CA GLN A 371 -4.33 -17.91 5.40
C GLN A 371 -4.80 -17.74 3.96
N VAL A 372 -5.88 -18.43 3.61
CA VAL A 372 -6.69 -18.17 2.42
C VAL A 372 -7.95 -17.45 2.89
N SER A 373 -8.16 -16.20 2.48
CA SER A 373 -9.29 -15.39 2.96
C SER A 373 -10.08 -14.78 1.81
N GLY A 374 -11.39 -15.02 1.81
CA GLY A 374 -12.34 -14.31 0.95
C GLY A 374 -12.90 -13.04 1.61
N MET A 375 -12.52 -12.75 2.87
CA MET A 375 -13.05 -11.61 3.61
C MET A 375 -12.48 -10.29 3.07
N GLY A 376 -13.29 -9.22 3.11
CA GLY A 376 -12.84 -7.86 2.82
C GLY A 376 -12.72 -7.49 1.33
N LEU A 377 -13.02 -8.42 0.41
CA LEU A 377 -12.96 -8.17 -1.05
C LEU A 377 -14.32 -8.35 -1.74
N GLY A 378 -15.42 -8.30 -1.00
CA GLY A 378 -16.77 -8.51 -1.51
C GLY A 378 -16.99 -9.88 -2.18
N ASN A 379 -16.12 -10.85 -1.89
CA ASN A 379 -16.13 -12.16 -2.53
C ASN A 379 -17.21 -13.05 -1.94
N ARG A 380 -17.87 -13.79 -2.83
CA ARG A 380 -18.93 -14.74 -2.51
C ARG A 380 -18.49 -16.21 -2.62
N LEU A 381 -17.18 -16.49 -2.64
CA LEU A 381 -16.67 -17.86 -2.68
C LEU A 381 -17.25 -18.63 -1.48
N PRO A 382 -17.89 -19.78 -1.73
CA PRO A 382 -18.37 -20.62 -0.64
C PRO A 382 -17.17 -21.22 0.10
N LEU A 383 -17.36 -21.54 1.39
CA LEU A 383 -16.31 -22.11 2.22
C LEU A 383 -15.66 -23.36 1.60
N ALA A 384 -16.45 -24.19 0.91
CA ALA A 384 -15.95 -25.37 0.20
C ALA A 384 -14.95 -25.03 -0.92
N GLU A 385 -15.08 -23.88 -1.59
CA GLU A 385 -14.10 -23.44 -2.58
C GLU A 385 -12.83 -22.90 -1.92
N LEU A 386 -12.96 -22.14 -0.81
CA LEU A 386 -11.80 -21.70 -0.02
C LEU A 386 -10.99 -22.90 0.52
N GLU A 387 -11.68 -23.96 0.94
CA GLU A 387 -11.06 -25.20 1.40
C GLU A 387 -10.31 -25.93 0.28
N LYS A 388 -10.87 -25.98 -0.94
CA LYS A 388 -10.16 -26.52 -2.11
C LYS A 388 -8.89 -25.75 -2.43
N ILE A 389 -8.95 -24.40 -2.38
CA ILE A 389 -7.77 -23.55 -2.57
C ILE A 389 -6.74 -23.88 -1.50
N ALA A 390 -7.13 -23.88 -0.22
CA ALA A 390 -6.23 -24.16 0.90
C ALA A 390 -5.52 -25.52 0.75
N LYS A 391 -6.28 -26.58 0.45
CA LYS A 391 -5.73 -27.93 0.22
C LYS A 391 -4.77 -28.01 -0.96
N GLY A 392 -4.91 -27.13 -1.94
CA GLY A 392 -4.03 -27.06 -3.10
C GLY A 392 -2.73 -26.31 -2.87
N ILE A 393 -2.54 -25.63 -1.73
CA ILE A 393 -1.34 -24.81 -1.51
C ILE A 393 -0.20 -25.63 -0.91
N ARG A 394 1.02 -25.41 -1.42
CA ARG A 394 2.27 -25.89 -0.82
C ARG A 394 3.11 -24.71 -0.38
N VAL A 395 3.46 -24.67 0.90
CA VAL A 395 4.30 -23.62 1.50
C VAL A 395 5.77 -24.05 1.42
N ALA A 396 6.62 -23.15 0.97
CA ALA A 396 8.08 -23.34 0.93
C ALA A 396 8.70 -23.16 2.33
N ASP A 397 10.01 -23.35 2.47
CA ASP A 397 10.68 -22.96 3.71
C ASP A 397 10.76 -21.44 3.78
N VAL A 398 9.97 -20.84 4.68
CA VAL A 398 9.92 -19.38 4.84
C VAL A 398 11.22 -18.77 5.37
N ARG A 399 12.15 -19.60 5.88
CA ARG A 399 13.48 -19.17 6.35
C ARG A 399 14.55 -19.30 5.27
N ASP A 400 14.25 -19.97 4.17
CA ASP A 400 15.16 -20.14 3.03
C ASP A 400 14.52 -19.59 1.75
N GLU A 401 14.81 -18.31 1.45
CA GLU A 401 14.32 -17.62 0.24
C GLU A 401 14.72 -18.33 -1.07
N SER A 402 15.77 -19.16 -1.06
CA SER A 402 16.15 -19.91 -2.26
C SER A 402 15.12 -20.97 -2.66
N THR A 403 14.25 -21.36 -1.71
CA THR A 403 13.12 -22.26 -1.96
C THR A 403 11.87 -21.55 -2.49
N TRP A 404 11.87 -20.22 -2.53
CA TRP A 404 10.71 -19.45 -2.93
C TRP A 404 10.57 -19.43 -4.46
N THR A 405 9.33 -19.44 -4.92
CA THR A 405 9.04 -19.54 -6.36
C THR A 405 8.64 -18.17 -6.91
N PRO A 406 9.10 -17.77 -8.11
CA PRO A 406 8.62 -16.56 -8.78
C PRO A 406 7.08 -16.53 -8.88
N ALA A 407 6.45 -15.44 -8.47
CA ALA A 407 4.99 -15.29 -8.39
C ALA A 407 4.29 -15.58 -9.72
N ALA A 408 4.89 -15.20 -10.85
CA ALA A 408 4.34 -15.49 -12.19
C ALA A 408 4.15 -16.99 -12.46
N GLN A 409 4.99 -17.85 -11.83
CA GLN A 409 4.90 -19.30 -11.87
C GLN A 409 4.06 -19.82 -10.70
N ALA A 410 4.33 -19.34 -9.48
CA ALA A 410 3.78 -19.88 -8.25
C ALA A 410 2.25 -19.68 -8.09
N LEU A 411 1.70 -18.63 -8.72
CA LEU A 411 0.29 -18.26 -8.62
C LEU A 411 -0.58 -18.88 -9.74
N ARG A 412 -0.06 -19.89 -10.43
CA ARG A 412 -0.76 -20.66 -11.46
C ARG A 412 -0.76 -22.14 -11.05
N PRO A 413 -1.91 -22.84 -11.16
CA PRO A 413 -2.03 -24.25 -10.82
C PRO A 413 -1.26 -25.17 -11.75
#